data_AF-A0A955Y961-F1
#
_entry.id   AF-A0A955Y961-F1
#
_cell.length_a   1.000
_cell.length_b   1.000
_cell.length_c   1.000
_cell.angle_alpha   90.00
_cell.angle_beta   90.00
_cell.angle_gamma   90.00
#
_symmetry.space_group_name_H-M   'P 1'
#
loop_
_entity.id
_entity.type
_entity.pdbx_description
1 polymer ?
#
loop_
_entity_poly.entity_id
_entity_poly.type
_entity_poly.pdbx_seq_one_letter_code
_entity_poly.pdbx_strand_id
1 'polypeptide(L)'
;GVREAREGQWLTLTPEEGRFDAILCDAGLNLLSFPTEQEALLTRLASLLTPSGRIVLRLFTAPEQAEAPEALHAAARRGEIDGFHAYKLRLAVALQAEADAGVPVAEVRRVVLARWGTLEALADAAGWSLDAVRTLELYRDKPSRMWFPTRRAWCDALPHTLTLQAVHEPGYPLGPRCPVLVLARKR
;
A
#
# COMPACT_ATOMS: atom_id res chain seq x y z
N GLY A 1 10.68 -28.86 -0.64
CA GLY A 1 10.39 -27.83 -1.66
C GLY A 1 11.61 -26.95 -1.80
N VAL A 2 12.04 -26.65 -3.03
CA VAL A 2 13.12 -25.69 -3.29
C VAL A 2 12.62 -24.30 -2.90
N ARG A 3 13.46 -23.52 -2.20
CA ARG A 3 13.19 -22.11 -1.89
C ARG A 3 14.19 -21.28 -2.65
N GLU A 4 13.69 -20.29 -3.39
CA GLU A 4 14.50 -19.41 -4.22
C GLU A 4 14.06 -17.97 -3.98
N ALA A 5 15.03 -17.05 -3.99
CA ALA A 5 14.80 -15.61 -3.99
C ALA A 5 15.42 -15.02 -5.25
N ARG A 6 14.69 -14.13 -5.91
CA ARG A 6 15.14 -13.42 -7.12
C ARG A 6 14.89 -11.94 -6.94
N GLU A 7 15.92 -11.15 -7.21
CA GLU A 7 15.77 -9.72 -7.44
C GLU A 7 15.34 -9.50 -8.90
N GLY A 8 14.45 -8.54 -9.14
CA GLY A 8 14.00 -8.22 -10.48
C GLY A 8 13.05 -7.05 -10.54
N GLN A 9 12.91 -6.49 -11.74
CA GLN A 9 11.93 -5.44 -12.04
C GLN A 9 10.57 -6.08 -12.33
N TRP A 10 9.55 -5.71 -11.55
CA TRP A 10 8.23 -6.34 -11.59
C TRP A 10 7.50 -6.16 -12.92
N LEU A 11 7.67 -5.01 -13.57
CA LEU A 11 7.05 -4.73 -14.87
C LEU A 11 7.69 -5.50 -16.03
N THR A 12 8.82 -6.18 -15.79
CA THR A 12 9.54 -6.96 -16.80
C THR A 12 9.72 -8.41 -16.37
N LEU A 13 8.79 -8.95 -15.57
CA LEU A 13 8.84 -10.35 -15.14
C LEU A 13 8.77 -11.30 -16.35
N THR A 14 9.81 -12.12 -16.54
CA THR A 14 9.90 -13.13 -17.61
C THR A 14 9.71 -14.61 -17.20
N PRO A 15 9.06 -15.00 -16.07
CA PRO A 15 8.73 -16.41 -15.86
C PRO A 15 7.79 -16.95 -16.95
N GLU A 16 7.78 -18.27 -17.10
CA GLU A 16 6.83 -19.00 -17.94
C GLU A 16 5.38 -18.74 -17.50
N GLU A 17 4.49 -18.68 -18.49
CA GLU A 17 3.05 -18.56 -18.25
C GLU A 17 2.47 -19.82 -17.61
N GLY A 18 1.37 -19.69 -16.87
CA GLY A 18 0.70 -20.84 -16.28
C GLY A 18 1.51 -21.57 -15.21
N ARG A 19 2.52 -20.92 -14.63
CA ARG A 19 3.50 -21.55 -13.73
C ARG A 19 3.07 -21.56 -12.27
N PHE A 20 2.28 -20.59 -11.82
CA PHE A 20 2.01 -20.38 -10.39
C PHE A 20 0.56 -20.68 -10.02
N ASP A 21 0.37 -21.49 -8.97
CA ASP A 21 -0.94 -21.70 -8.35
C ASP A 21 -1.36 -20.54 -7.44
N ALA A 22 -0.39 -19.83 -6.88
CA ALA A 22 -0.62 -18.68 -6.02
C ALA A 22 0.42 -17.60 -6.25
N ILE A 23 -0.04 -16.35 -6.29
CA ILE A 23 0.79 -15.16 -6.31
C ILE A 23 0.34 -14.27 -5.15
N LEU A 24 1.26 -13.90 -4.28
CA LEU A 24 1.00 -13.07 -3.10
C LEU A 24 1.71 -11.73 -3.26
N CYS A 25 1.02 -10.63 -3.01
CA CYS A 25 1.61 -9.29 -2.97
C CYS A 25 1.09 -8.54 -1.75
N ASP A 26 2.01 -8.06 -0.92
CA ASP A 26 1.68 -7.23 0.24
C ASP A 26 2.15 -5.79 0.00
N ALA A 27 1.20 -4.90 -0.28
CA ALA A 27 1.36 -3.48 -0.57
C ALA A 27 2.29 -3.13 -1.75
N GLY A 28 2.84 -4.11 -2.47
CA GLY A 28 3.76 -3.88 -3.58
C GLY A 28 3.12 -3.07 -4.71
N LEU A 29 1.86 -3.36 -5.05
CA LEU A 29 1.15 -2.61 -6.10
C LEU A 29 1.02 -1.11 -5.80
N ASN A 30 1.03 -0.70 -4.53
CA ASN A 30 1.00 0.72 -4.16
C ASN A 30 2.26 1.47 -4.60
N LEU A 31 3.34 0.80 -5.01
CA LEU A 31 4.58 1.42 -5.50
C LEU A 31 4.58 1.69 -7.01
N LEU A 32 3.56 1.23 -7.72
CA LEU A 32 3.38 1.41 -9.15
C LEU A 32 2.35 2.50 -9.41
N SER A 33 2.50 3.24 -10.50
CA SER A 33 1.55 4.30 -10.87
C SER A 33 0.16 3.75 -11.15
N PHE A 34 -0.85 4.42 -10.59
CA PHE A 34 -2.26 4.11 -10.84
C PHE A 34 -2.81 4.95 -12.02
N PRO A 35 -3.61 4.36 -12.92
CA PRO A 35 -3.93 2.92 -13.03
C PRO A 35 -2.91 2.12 -13.85
N THR A 36 -2.10 2.80 -14.68
CA THR A 36 -1.38 2.18 -15.81
C THR A 36 -0.41 1.06 -15.44
N GLU A 37 0.56 1.31 -14.56
CA GLU A 37 1.58 0.29 -14.23
C GLU A 37 1.00 -0.82 -13.36
N GLN A 38 0.01 -0.50 -12.54
CA GLN A 38 -0.72 -1.48 -11.73
C GLN A 38 -1.52 -2.45 -12.62
N GLU A 39 -2.25 -1.93 -13.61
CA GLU A 39 -2.96 -2.74 -14.60
C GLU A 39 -2.00 -3.60 -15.42
N ALA A 40 -0.87 -3.04 -15.85
CA ALA A 40 0.16 -3.76 -16.59
C ALA A 40 0.73 -4.94 -15.79
N LEU A 41 1.07 -4.71 -14.51
CA LEU A 41 1.54 -5.79 -13.65
C LEU A 41 0.45 -6.83 -13.42
N LEU A 42 -0.78 -6.43 -13.09
CA LEU A 42 -1.89 -7.35 -12.86
C LEU A 42 -2.18 -8.23 -14.08
N THR A 43 -2.14 -7.65 -15.28
CA THR A 43 -2.28 -8.39 -16.55
C THR A 43 -1.17 -9.43 -16.69
N ARG A 44 0.08 -9.06 -16.38
CA ARG A 44 1.19 -10.00 -16.39
C ARG A 44 1.03 -11.10 -15.35
N LEU A 45 0.66 -10.77 -14.12
CA LEU A 45 0.44 -11.76 -13.06
C LEU A 45 -0.69 -12.73 -13.44
N ALA A 46 -1.73 -12.27 -14.14
CA ALA A 46 -2.79 -13.13 -14.65
C ALA A 46 -2.29 -14.19 -15.64
N SER A 47 -1.34 -13.85 -16.51
CA SER A 47 -0.77 -14.80 -17.48
C SER A 47 0.16 -15.82 -16.81
N LEU A 48 0.78 -15.44 -15.70
CA LEU A 48 1.62 -16.32 -14.87
C LEU A 48 0.84 -17.35 -14.06
N LEU A 49 -0.47 -17.16 -13.86
CA LEU A 49 -1.32 -18.09 -13.11
C LEU A 49 -1.68 -19.35 -13.90
N THR A 50 -1.67 -20.50 -13.20
CA THR A 50 -2.37 -21.71 -13.67
C THR A 50 -3.87 -21.44 -13.83
N PRO A 51 -4.63 -22.25 -14.61
CA PRO A 51 -6.07 -22.04 -14.78
C PRO A 51 -6.88 -22.00 -13.48
N SER A 52 -6.40 -22.69 -12.44
CA SER A 52 -7.02 -22.71 -11.10
C SER A 52 -6.34 -21.78 -10.10
N GLY A 53 -5.29 -21.07 -10.51
CA GLY A 53 -4.47 -20.25 -9.63
C GLY A 53 -5.16 -18.98 -9.14
N ARG A 54 -4.59 -18.36 -8.11
CA ARG A 54 -5.12 -17.14 -7.49
C ARG A 54 -4.03 -16.09 -7.26
N ILE A 55 -4.40 -14.83 -7.40
CA ILE A 55 -3.60 -13.71 -6.88
C ILE A 55 -4.26 -13.23 -5.59
N VAL A 56 -3.47 -13.03 -4.54
CA VAL A 56 -3.90 -12.44 -3.27
C VAL A 56 -3.11 -11.15 -3.04
N LEU A 57 -3.83 -10.04 -2.98
CA LEU A 57 -3.27 -8.70 -2.89
C LEU A 57 -3.71 -8.06 -1.60
N ARG A 58 -2.79 -7.81 -0.66
CA ARG A 58 -3.04 -6.86 0.41
C ARG A 58 -2.67 -5.48 -0.10
N LEU A 59 -3.62 -4.55 -0.08
CA LEU A 59 -3.45 -3.21 -0.63
C LEU A 59 -3.49 -2.17 0.48
N PHE A 60 -2.93 -0.99 0.23
CA PHE A 60 -3.27 0.20 1.00
C PHE A 60 -4.26 1.07 0.22
N THR A 61 -5.36 1.45 0.86
CA THR A 61 -6.43 2.19 0.16
C THR A 61 -6.83 3.47 0.89
N ALA A 62 -7.16 4.50 0.12
CA ALA A 62 -7.82 5.67 0.66
C ALA A 62 -9.24 5.35 1.17
N PRO A 63 -9.72 6.08 2.19
CA PRO A 63 -11.15 6.09 2.53
C PRO A 63 -11.98 6.70 1.40
N GLU A 64 -13.29 6.49 1.44
CA GLU A 64 -14.22 7.34 0.69
C GLU A 64 -14.27 8.77 1.24
N GLN A 65 -14.09 8.98 2.55
CA GLN A 65 -13.95 10.30 3.18
C GLN A 65 -12.50 10.57 3.61
N ALA A 66 -11.85 11.52 2.94
CA ALA A 66 -10.47 11.91 3.24
C ALA A 66 -10.31 12.42 4.68
N GLU A 67 -9.19 12.06 5.31
CA GLU A 67 -8.79 12.57 6.61
C GLU A 67 -7.90 13.80 6.42
N ALA A 68 -8.05 14.83 7.25
CA ALA A 68 -7.14 15.96 7.24
C ALA A 68 -5.82 15.64 7.97
N PRO A 69 -4.64 15.98 7.42
CA PRO A 69 -3.36 15.81 8.11
C PRO A 69 -3.34 16.38 9.54
N GLU A 70 -3.91 17.56 9.75
CA GLU A 70 -4.00 18.22 11.06
C GLU A 70 -4.80 17.41 12.08
N ALA A 71 -5.89 16.76 11.64
CA ALA A 71 -6.70 15.90 12.48
C ALA A 71 -5.91 14.65 12.90
N LEU A 72 -5.11 14.08 12.00
CA LEU A 72 -4.22 12.95 12.30
C LEU A 72 -3.14 13.33 13.32
N HIS A 73 -2.51 14.51 13.16
CA HIS A 73 -1.55 15.03 14.13
C HIS A 73 -2.17 15.22 15.52
N ALA A 74 -3.42 15.72 15.58
CA ALA A 74 -4.13 15.90 16.82
C ALA A 74 -4.51 14.56 17.49
N ALA A 75 -5.00 13.59 16.71
CA ALA A 75 -5.30 12.24 17.18
C ALA A 75 -4.06 11.51 17.69
N ALA A 76 -2.91 11.67 17.02
CA ALA A 76 -1.63 11.14 17.49
C ALA A 76 -1.26 11.68 18.89
N ARG A 77 -1.38 13.00 19.12
CA ARG A 77 -1.14 13.59 20.47
C ARG A 77 -2.09 13.07 21.54
N ARG A 78 -3.31 12.69 21.18
CA ARG A 78 -4.31 12.15 22.10
C ARG A 78 -4.17 10.64 22.33
N GLY A 79 -3.21 9.97 21.68
CA GLY A 79 -3.04 8.52 21.76
C GLY A 79 -4.16 7.73 21.08
N GLU A 80 -4.89 8.34 20.15
CA GLU A 80 -6.06 7.73 19.48
C GLU A 80 -5.69 6.92 18.23
N ILE A 81 -4.42 6.90 17.85
CA ILE A 81 -3.93 6.16 16.68
C ILE A 81 -3.10 4.98 17.17
N ASP A 82 -3.48 3.79 16.69
CA ASP A 82 -2.85 2.51 17.04
C ASP A 82 -1.45 2.38 16.42
N GLY A 83 -0.49 3.04 17.06
CA GLY A 83 0.92 2.98 16.72
C GLY A 83 1.35 3.85 15.54
N PHE A 84 2.67 4.00 15.43
CA PHE A 84 3.29 4.86 14.44
C PHE A 84 3.03 4.43 12.98
N HIS A 85 2.96 3.12 12.70
CA HIS A 85 2.74 2.63 11.34
C HIS A 85 1.35 2.96 10.81
N ALA A 86 0.32 2.89 11.66
CA ALA A 86 -1.03 3.31 11.31
C ALA A 86 -1.09 4.81 11.03
N TYR A 87 -0.44 5.61 11.87
CA TYR A 87 -0.31 7.05 11.67
C TYR A 87 0.40 7.39 10.35
N LYS A 88 1.57 6.78 10.09
CA LYS A 88 2.35 7.00 8.87
C LYS A 88 1.54 6.68 7.62
N LEU A 89 0.81 5.55 7.62
CA LEU A 89 -0.02 5.17 6.49
C LEU A 89 -1.18 6.15 6.28
N ARG A 90 -1.94 6.47 7.35
CA ARG A 90 -3.06 7.41 7.27
C ARG A 90 -2.62 8.79 6.81
N LEU A 91 -1.45 9.25 7.27
CA LEU A 91 -0.87 10.51 6.83
C LEU A 91 -0.48 10.47 5.36
N ALA A 92 0.19 9.40 4.91
CA ALA A 92 0.53 9.25 3.49
C ALA A 92 -0.73 9.28 2.60
N VAL A 93 -1.80 8.60 3.01
CA VAL A 93 -3.10 8.63 2.33
C VAL A 93 -3.70 10.04 2.34
N ALA A 94 -3.69 10.73 3.48
CA ALA A 94 -4.23 12.09 3.61
C ALA A 94 -3.49 13.15 2.78
N LEU A 95 -2.22 12.89 2.43
CA LEU A 95 -1.40 13.75 1.58
C LEU A 95 -1.65 13.52 0.09
N GLN A 96 -2.42 12.49 -0.29
CA GLN A 96 -2.77 12.25 -1.68
C GLN A 96 -3.88 13.21 -2.11
N ALA A 97 -3.54 14.14 -3.00
CA ALA A 97 -4.52 15.06 -3.58
C ALA A 97 -5.47 14.32 -4.54
N GLU A 98 -4.92 13.58 -5.50
CA GLU A 98 -5.66 12.85 -6.53
C GLU A 98 -5.15 11.41 -6.64
N ALA A 99 -6.01 10.50 -7.10
CA ALA A 99 -5.72 9.06 -7.12
C ALA A 99 -4.54 8.68 -8.04
N ASP A 100 -4.27 9.43 -9.11
CA ASP A 100 -3.24 9.18 -10.11
C ASP A 100 -1.92 9.92 -9.84
N ALA A 101 -1.94 10.98 -9.03
CA ALA A 101 -0.75 11.76 -8.71
C ALA A 101 0.25 10.98 -7.82
N GLY A 102 -0.28 10.15 -6.92
CA GLY A 102 0.49 9.47 -5.89
C GLY A 102 1.21 10.44 -4.94
N VAL A 103 1.83 9.89 -3.91
CA VAL A 103 2.48 10.64 -2.83
C VAL A 103 3.95 10.26 -2.76
N PRO A 104 4.90 11.21 -2.89
CA PRO A 104 6.30 10.95 -2.61
C PRO A 104 6.46 10.51 -1.16
N VAL A 105 7.15 9.39 -0.91
CA VAL A 105 7.32 8.94 0.48
C VAL A 105 8.12 9.94 1.31
N ALA A 106 9.06 10.66 0.69
CA ALA A 106 9.81 11.74 1.31
C ALA A 106 8.91 12.89 1.82
N GLU A 107 7.76 13.11 1.19
CA GLU A 107 6.80 14.15 1.58
C GLU A 107 6.17 13.85 2.94
N VAL A 108 5.87 12.57 3.21
CA VAL A 108 5.36 12.13 4.52
C VAL A 108 6.33 12.51 5.64
N ARG A 109 7.64 12.30 5.41
CA ARG A 109 8.69 12.69 6.35
C ARG A 109 8.75 14.20 6.54
N ARG A 110 8.69 14.95 5.44
CA ARG A 110 8.73 16.42 5.46
C ARG A 110 7.59 16.99 6.30
N VAL A 111 6.36 16.50 6.08
CA VAL A 111 5.17 16.95 6.82
C VAL A 111 5.25 16.59 8.30
N VAL A 112 5.75 15.39 8.64
CA VAL A 112 5.99 15.01 10.04
C VAL A 112 6.98 15.95 10.71
N LEU A 113 8.15 16.18 10.11
CA LEU A 113 9.16 17.04 10.72
C LEU A 113 8.72 18.50 10.80
N ALA A 114 7.98 18.99 9.80
CA ALA A 114 7.41 20.34 9.84
C ALA A 114 6.43 20.49 11.01
N ARG A 115 5.66 19.46 11.36
CA ARG A 115 4.67 19.52 12.44
C ARG A 115 5.26 19.33 13.83
N TRP A 116 6.22 18.42 13.97
CA TRP A 116 6.71 17.92 15.26
C TRP A 116 8.13 18.38 15.59
N GLY A 117 8.87 18.92 14.62
CA GLY A 117 10.27 19.33 14.77
C GLY A 117 11.24 18.16 14.67
N THR A 118 11.10 17.17 15.56
CA THR A 118 11.95 15.97 15.61
C THR A 118 11.13 14.68 15.68
N LEU A 119 11.77 13.55 15.37
CA LEU A 119 11.16 12.23 15.52
C LEU A 119 11.01 11.84 16.98
N GLU A 120 11.94 12.28 17.84
CA GLU A 120 11.89 12.16 19.30
C GLU A 120 10.66 12.86 19.87
N ALA A 121 10.40 14.11 19.46
CA ALA A 121 9.23 14.86 19.92
C ALA A 121 7.90 14.20 19.52
N LEU A 122 7.84 13.60 18.32
CA LEU A 122 6.69 12.80 17.90
C LEU A 122 6.55 11.54 18.77
N ALA A 123 7.63 10.78 18.97
CA ALA A 123 7.62 9.55 19.75
C ALA A 123 7.12 9.81 21.18
N ASP A 124 7.67 10.84 21.84
CA ASP A 124 7.30 11.23 23.20
C ASP A 124 5.84 11.69 23.28
N ALA A 125 5.41 12.57 22.37
CA ALA A 125 4.06 13.13 22.41
C ALA A 125 2.95 12.14 22.04
N ALA A 126 3.26 11.13 21.22
CA ALA A 126 2.29 10.11 20.82
C ALA A 126 2.40 8.80 21.63
N GLY A 127 3.39 8.70 22.53
CA GLY A 127 3.64 7.50 23.34
C GLY A 127 4.10 6.29 22.52
N TRP A 128 4.77 6.51 21.39
CA TRP A 128 5.27 5.44 20.52
C TRP A 128 6.76 5.18 20.73
N SER A 129 7.23 3.97 20.40
CA SER A 129 8.66 3.68 20.45
C SER A 129 9.40 4.51 19.41
N LEU A 130 10.55 5.07 19.82
CA LEU A 130 11.41 5.84 18.92
C LEU A 130 11.88 5.00 17.72
N ASP A 131 12.12 3.70 17.91
CA ASP A 131 12.53 2.81 16.83
C ASP A 131 11.45 2.67 15.75
N ALA A 132 10.18 2.60 16.13
CA ALA A 132 9.09 2.58 15.16
C ALA A 132 9.05 3.89 14.37
N VAL A 133 9.14 5.02 15.06
CA VAL A 133 9.15 6.37 14.44
C VAL A 133 10.36 6.53 13.52
N ARG A 134 11.55 6.05 13.91
CA ARG A 134 12.79 6.11 13.11
C ARG A 134 12.70 5.36 11.78
N THR A 135 11.71 4.49 11.57
CA THR A 135 11.45 3.94 10.22
C THR A 135 11.12 5.02 9.17
N LEU A 136 10.78 6.26 9.58
CA LEU A 136 10.68 7.41 8.67
C LEU A 136 12.02 7.85 8.07
N GLU A 137 13.16 7.56 8.70
CA GLU A 137 14.46 7.88 8.11
C GLU A 137 14.70 7.12 6.81
N LEU A 138 14.05 5.96 6.63
CA LEU A 138 14.04 5.24 5.36
C LEU A 138 13.37 6.01 4.22
N TYR A 139 12.64 7.09 4.48
CA TYR A 139 12.02 7.93 3.45
C TYR A 139 12.89 9.12 3.05
N ARG A 140 14.01 9.36 3.75
CA ARG A 140 14.93 10.45 3.43
C ARG A 140 15.47 10.26 2.01
N ASP A 141 15.29 11.29 1.18
CA ASP A 141 15.75 11.37 -0.22
C ASP A 141 15.29 10.22 -1.13
N LYS A 142 14.24 9.49 -0.74
CA LYS A 142 13.69 8.42 -1.59
C LYS A 142 12.86 8.99 -2.74
N PRO A 143 13.14 8.60 -4.00
CA PRO A 143 12.35 9.05 -5.15
C PRO A 143 11.01 8.32 -5.27
N SER A 144 10.81 7.24 -4.51
CA SER A 144 9.62 6.39 -4.59
C SER A 144 8.35 7.18 -4.26
N ARG A 145 7.31 6.90 -5.04
CA ARG A 145 5.94 7.36 -4.79
C ARG A 145 5.07 6.17 -4.39
N MET A 146 4.01 6.47 -3.67
CA MET A 146 2.96 5.51 -3.35
C MET A 146 1.61 6.03 -3.80
N TRP A 147 0.79 5.15 -4.37
CA TRP A 147 -0.57 5.44 -4.78
C TRP A 147 -1.56 4.73 -3.86
N PHE A 148 -2.59 5.44 -3.43
CA PHE A 148 -3.63 4.93 -2.52
C PHE A 148 -5.02 5.05 -3.15
N PRO A 149 -5.34 4.35 -4.25
CA PRO A 149 -6.70 4.35 -4.78
C PRO A 149 -7.70 3.87 -3.72
N THR A 150 -8.96 4.31 -3.82
CA THR A 150 -10.02 3.74 -3.00
C THR A 150 -10.23 2.26 -3.35
N ARG A 151 -10.89 1.50 -2.47
CA ARG A 151 -11.23 0.10 -2.77
C ARG A 151 -12.03 -0.03 -4.06
N ARG A 152 -12.97 0.91 -4.29
CA ARG A 152 -13.77 0.96 -5.52
C ARG A 152 -12.88 1.19 -6.75
N ALA A 153 -12.01 2.20 -6.71
CA ALA A 153 -11.09 2.48 -7.81
C ALA A 153 -10.18 1.29 -8.15
N TRP A 154 -9.72 0.54 -7.14
CA TRP A 154 -8.99 -0.71 -7.36
C TRP A 154 -9.81 -1.78 -8.09
N CYS A 155 -11.08 -1.95 -7.72
CA CYS A 155 -11.96 -2.93 -8.36
C CYS A 155 -12.28 -2.53 -9.80
N ASP A 156 -12.49 -1.24 -10.04
CA ASP A 156 -12.83 -0.69 -11.36
C ASP A 156 -11.64 -0.75 -12.33
N ALA A 157 -10.41 -0.64 -11.81
CA ALA A 157 -9.16 -0.71 -12.57
C ALA A 157 -8.62 -2.15 -12.78
N LEU A 158 -9.36 -3.19 -12.36
CA LEU A 158 -8.93 -4.56 -12.61
C LEU A 158 -8.91 -4.85 -14.12
N PRO A 159 -7.84 -5.46 -14.66
CA PRO A 159 -7.81 -5.82 -16.07
C PRO A 159 -8.90 -6.84 -16.39
N HIS A 160 -9.42 -6.79 -17.61
CA HIS A 160 -10.48 -7.68 -18.09
C HIS A 160 -10.11 -9.19 -18.03
N THR A 161 -8.82 -9.51 -17.92
CA THR A 161 -8.27 -10.87 -17.75
C THR A 161 -8.43 -11.43 -16.34
N LEU A 162 -8.82 -10.60 -15.37
CA LEU A 162 -9.02 -10.98 -13.98
C LEU A 162 -10.49 -10.82 -13.56
N THR A 163 -10.87 -11.53 -12.50
CA THR A 163 -12.16 -11.39 -11.85
C THR A 163 -11.98 -11.44 -10.35
N LEU A 164 -12.54 -10.44 -9.66
CA LEU A 164 -12.58 -10.39 -8.20
C LEU A 164 -13.43 -11.55 -7.66
N GLN A 165 -12.82 -12.39 -6.81
CA GLN A 165 -13.47 -13.53 -6.18
C GLN A 165 -13.93 -13.21 -4.77
N ALA A 166 -13.10 -12.49 -4.01
CA ALA A 166 -13.39 -12.11 -2.64
C ALA A 166 -12.64 -10.84 -2.25
N VAL A 167 -13.20 -10.15 -1.25
CA VAL A 167 -12.56 -9.05 -0.53
C VAL A 167 -12.58 -9.44 0.94
N HIS A 168 -11.41 -9.48 1.57
CA HIS A 168 -11.29 -9.67 3.00
C HIS A 168 -10.80 -8.39 3.64
N GLU A 169 -11.51 -7.95 4.67
CA GLU A 169 -11.05 -6.87 5.53
C GLU A 169 -10.39 -7.47 6.78
N PRO A 170 -9.10 -7.23 7.03
CA PRO A 170 -8.45 -7.73 8.23
C PRO A 170 -9.09 -7.17 9.51
N GLY A 171 -9.15 -7.96 10.59
CA GLY A 171 -9.80 -7.56 11.85
C GLY A 171 -8.96 -6.66 12.77
N TYR A 172 -7.75 -6.26 12.38
CA TYR A 172 -6.92 -5.35 13.18
C TYR A 172 -7.32 -3.87 12.93
N PRO A 173 -6.94 -2.90 13.80
CA PRO A 173 -7.44 -1.53 13.72
C PRO A 173 -7.24 -0.80 12.39
N LEU A 174 -6.14 -1.07 11.68
CA LEU A 174 -5.85 -0.53 10.34
C LEU A 174 -6.48 -1.34 9.19
N GLY A 175 -7.20 -2.42 9.49
CA GLY A 175 -7.81 -3.35 8.55
C GLY A 175 -8.68 -2.72 7.47
N PRO A 176 -9.56 -1.75 7.80
CA PRO A 176 -10.37 -1.04 6.81
C PRO A 176 -9.56 -0.27 5.75
N ARG A 177 -8.28 0.00 6.00
CA ARG A 177 -7.33 0.64 5.07
C ARG A 177 -6.45 -0.37 4.34
N CYS A 178 -6.57 -1.65 4.68
CA CYS A 178 -5.69 -2.72 4.23
C CYS A 178 -6.47 -3.92 3.63
N PRO A 179 -7.40 -3.69 2.68
CA PRO A 179 -8.19 -4.79 2.14
C PRO A 179 -7.30 -5.81 1.43
N VAL A 180 -7.71 -7.08 1.52
CA VAL A 180 -7.10 -8.19 0.82
C VAL A 180 -8.02 -8.64 -0.31
N LEU A 181 -7.60 -8.44 -1.56
CA LEU A 181 -8.32 -8.89 -2.74
C LEU A 181 -7.87 -10.29 -3.14
N VAL A 182 -8.82 -11.18 -3.43
CA VAL A 182 -8.56 -12.47 -4.04
C VAL A 182 -9.04 -12.43 -5.48
N LEU A 183 -8.14 -12.61 -6.43
CA LEU A 183 -8.40 -12.54 -7.86
C LEU A 183 -8.16 -13.90 -8.52
N ALA A 184 -8.95 -14.20 -9.55
CA ALA A 184 -8.75 -15.34 -10.42
C ALA A 184 -8.66 -14.88 -11.87
N ARG A 185 -7.97 -15.68 -12.71
CA ARG A 185 -7.99 -15.49 -14.17
C ARG A 185 -9.41 -15.70 -14.69
N LYS A 186 -9.88 -14.77 -15.52
CA LYS A 186 -11.15 -14.88 -16.25
C LYS A 186 -10.98 -15.94 -17.34
N ARG A 187 -11.97 -16.81 -17.47
CA ARG A 187 -12.01 -17.85 -18.51
C ARG A 187 -12.36 -17.26 -19.86
#